data_AF-A0A2W5R4L2-F1
#
_entry.id   AF-A0A2W5R4L2-F1
#
_cell.length_a   1.000
_cell.length_b   1.000
_cell.length_c   1.000
_cell.angle_alpha   90.00
_cell.angle_beta   90.00
_cell.angle_gamma   90.00
#
_symmetry.space_group_name_H-M   'P 1'
#
loop_
_entity.id
_entity.type
_entity.pdbx_description
1 polymer ?
#
loop_
_entity_poly.entity_id
_entity_poly.type
_entity_poly.pdbx_seq_one_letter_code
_entity_poly.pdbx_strand_id
1 'polypeptide(L)'
;MPRGLDHVVHVVRDLEAAGELYDMLGFTVGARNRHPWGTHNRLVQTPGFFIELLEVVEVEAIPPHGEGTFSFGAFNRDFLAEVGQGLSMLVLEGHDDPAIDKAEFDAAGFGGFELFDFSRHGKRPSGEEVEVAFTLAFARDPASPHTGFFTCLQRRPENFWAPDLQRHMNGTEGIAGVVLSAEEPEAHMEFLRTFVEADFRRAVEGWYIAKTPRGDIDLMSRTLFTERFGVPAPAEPGLRLAAQRFAVSDIDRTRKRLSSSRMAAEEIEGIIVVGPKAALGATLVFQPAE
;
A
#
# COMPACT_ATOMS: atom_id res chain seq x y z
N MET A 1 -8.65 -2.74 18.65
CA MET A 1 -7.28 -2.19 18.86
C MET A 1 -6.86 -1.65 17.50
N PRO A 2 -6.10 -0.54 17.39
CA PRO A 2 -5.73 0.00 16.09
C PRO A 2 -5.20 -1.09 15.15
N ARG A 3 -5.69 -1.13 13.91
CA ARG A 3 -5.26 -2.10 12.91
C ARG A 3 -3.86 -1.74 12.39
N GLY A 4 -2.96 -2.72 12.29
CA GLY A 4 -1.62 -2.50 11.72
C GLY A 4 -1.65 -2.29 10.21
N LEU A 5 -0.66 -1.61 9.63
CA LEU A 5 -0.47 -1.63 8.18
C LEU A 5 -0.13 -3.07 7.74
N ASP A 6 -0.86 -3.62 6.77
CA ASP A 6 -0.57 -4.95 6.19
C ASP A 6 0.19 -4.79 4.86
N HIS A 7 -0.35 -3.99 3.94
CA HIS A 7 0.34 -3.66 2.69
C HIS A 7 -0.22 -2.41 2.00
N VAL A 8 0.46 -2.02 0.93
CA VAL A 8 -0.07 -1.11 -0.09
C VAL A 8 -0.05 -1.77 -1.45
N VAL A 9 -1.00 -1.40 -2.30
CA VAL A 9 -1.04 -1.82 -3.71
C VAL A 9 -0.47 -0.70 -4.57
N HIS A 10 0.56 -1.02 -5.35
CA HIS A 10 1.15 -0.14 -6.35
C HIS A 10 0.82 -0.69 -7.73
N VAL A 11 -0.22 -0.14 -8.36
CA VAL A 11 -0.63 -0.57 -9.70
C VAL A 11 0.26 0.06 -10.77
N VAL A 12 0.74 -0.77 -11.69
CA VAL A 12 1.67 -0.42 -12.75
C VAL A 12 1.20 -0.96 -14.10
N ARG A 13 1.72 -0.41 -15.19
CA ARG A 13 1.44 -0.87 -16.56
C ARG A 13 2.27 -2.07 -16.97
N ASP A 14 3.46 -2.21 -16.39
CA ASP A 14 4.41 -3.29 -16.70
C ASP A 14 5.03 -3.79 -15.38
N LEU A 15 4.67 -5.02 -15.01
CA LEU A 15 5.12 -5.62 -13.75
C LEU A 15 6.60 -5.98 -13.75
N GLU A 16 7.18 -6.29 -14.92
CA GLU A 16 8.60 -6.63 -14.99
C GLU A 16 9.44 -5.37 -14.82
N ALA A 17 9.10 -4.30 -15.56
CA ALA A 17 9.76 -3.01 -15.42
C ALA A 17 9.65 -2.45 -13.99
N ALA A 18 8.50 -2.63 -13.33
CA ALA A 18 8.34 -2.27 -11.92
C ALA A 18 9.23 -3.11 -11.00
N GLY A 19 9.35 -4.41 -11.25
CA GLY A 19 10.27 -5.27 -10.50
C GLY A 19 11.73 -4.86 -10.67
N GLU A 20 12.17 -4.57 -11.90
CA GLU A 20 13.50 -4.06 -12.18
C GLU A 20 13.77 -2.72 -11.50
N LEU A 21 12.78 -1.82 -11.50
CA LEU A 21 12.88 -0.53 -10.81
C LEU A 21 13.08 -0.72 -9.29
N TYR A 22 12.28 -1.56 -8.65
CA TYR A 22 12.41 -1.81 -7.21
C TYR A 22 13.73 -2.51 -6.87
N ASP A 23 14.24 -3.39 -7.74
CA ASP A 23 15.59 -3.96 -7.59
C ASP A 23 16.68 -2.88 -7.70
N MET A 24 16.57 -1.94 -8.66
CA MET A 24 17.48 -0.80 -8.78
C MET A 24 17.42 0.13 -7.54
N LEU A 25 16.25 0.30 -6.94
CA LEU A 25 16.07 0.96 -5.65
C LEU A 25 16.69 0.19 -4.48
N GLY A 26 17.14 -1.05 -4.70
CA GLY A 26 17.82 -1.90 -3.74
C GLY A 26 16.90 -2.79 -2.92
N PHE A 27 15.64 -2.95 -3.32
CA PHE A 27 14.73 -3.92 -2.71
C PHE A 27 14.97 -5.33 -3.27
N THR A 28 14.58 -6.33 -2.47
CA THR A 28 14.52 -7.71 -2.93
C THR A 28 13.10 -7.96 -3.41
N VAL A 29 12.95 -8.23 -4.70
CA VAL A 29 11.64 -8.38 -5.35
C VAL A 29 11.33 -9.86 -5.56
N GLY A 30 10.19 -10.31 -5.03
CA GLY A 30 9.71 -11.67 -5.18
C GLY A 30 9.37 -12.05 -6.63
N ALA A 31 9.13 -13.34 -6.83
CA ALA A 31 8.68 -13.88 -8.11
C ALA A 31 7.28 -13.36 -8.49
N ARG A 32 6.97 -13.45 -9.78
CA ARG A 32 5.65 -13.13 -10.31
C ARG A 32 4.61 -14.15 -9.86
N ASN A 33 3.52 -13.69 -9.25
CA ASN A 33 2.35 -14.49 -8.91
C ASN A 33 1.16 -14.09 -9.78
N ARG A 34 0.16 -14.98 -9.84
CA ARG A 34 -1.07 -14.78 -10.60
C ARG A 34 -2.26 -14.92 -9.68
N HIS A 35 -3.17 -13.95 -9.71
CA HIS A 35 -4.46 -14.06 -9.06
C HIS A 35 -5.46 -14.77 -9.98
N PRO A 36 -6.42 -15.52 -9.42
CA PRO A 36 -7.42 -16.24 -10.21
C PRO A 36 -8.40 -15.34 -10.98
N TRP A 37 -8.37 -14.02 -10.76
CA TRP A 37 -9.23 -13.02 -11.42
C TRP A 37 -8.49 -12.13 -12.45
N GLY A 38 -7.27 -12.52 -12.85
CA GLY A 38 -6.60 -11.88 -13.99
C GLY A 38 -5.61 -10.76 -13.70
N THR A 39 -5.33 -10.45 -12.43
CA THR A 39 -4.19 -9.57 -12.07
C THR A 39 -2.97 -10.39 -11.68
N HIS A 40 -1.78 -9.90 -11.99
CA HIS A 40 -0.50 -10.49 -11.60
C HIS A 40 0.20 -9.56 -10.61
N ASN A 41 1.00 -10.12 -9.70
CA ASN A 41 1.77 -9.30 -8.76
C ASN A 41 3.22 -9.77 -8.58
N ARG A 42 4.04 -8.87 -8.02
CA ARG A 42 5.34 -9.16 -7.40
C ARG A 42 5.36 -8.48 -6.05
N LEU A 43 6.03 -9.08 -5.08
CA LEU A 43 6.00 -8.61 -3.70
C LEU A 43 7.37 -8.10 -3.27
N VAL A 44 7.38 -6.97 -2.58
CA VAL A 44 8.54 -6.51 -1.79
C VAL A 44 8.15 -6.61 -0.33
N GLN A 45 8.73 -7.58 0.39
CA GLN A 45 8.38 -7.84 1.78
C GLN A 45 9.34 -7.11 2.71
N THR A 46 8.82 -6.61 3.82
CA THR A 46 9.55 -6.24 5.04
C THR A 46 8.93 -7.04 6.20
N PRO A 47 9.48 -7.00 7.42
CA PRO A 47 8.87 -7.68 8.56
C PRO A 47 7.40 -7.27 8.79
N GLY A 48 6.48 -8.14 8.36
CA GLY A 48 5.03 -8.04 8.48
C GLY A 48 4.35 -6.91 7.68
N PHE A 49 5.05 -6.26 6.75
CA PHE A 49 4.44 -5.36 5.76
C PHE A 49 4.97 -5.71 4.37
N PHE A 50 4.17 -5.56 3.32
CA PHE A 50 4.67 -5.70 1.95
C PHE A 50 4.12 -4.65 0.99
N ILE A 51 4.77 -4.53 -0.17
CA ILE A 51 4.25 -3.79 -1.31
C ILE A 51 3.82 -4.80 -2.35
N GLU A 52 2.58 -4.69 -2.78
CA GLU A 52 2.05 -5.42 -3.92
C GLU A 52 2.25 -4.60 -5.19
N LEU A 53 3.29 -4.91 -5.95
CA LEU A 53 3.42 -4.40 -7.32
C LEU A 53 2.39 -5.16 -8.17
N LEU A 54 1.44 -4.46 -8.76
CA LEU A 54 0.27 -5.08 -9.38
C LEU A 54 0.13 -4.68 -10.86
N GLU A 55 -0.12 -5.65 -11.72
CA GLU A 55 -0.48 -5.43 -13.12
C GLU A 55 -1.83 -6.09 -13.43
N VAL A 56 -2.68 -5.39 -14.17
CA VAL A 56 -3.92 -5.92 -14.74
C VAL A 56 -3.60 -6.57 -16.08
N VAL A 57 -3.77 -7.89 -16.20
CA VAL A 57 -3.30 -8.67 -17.37
C VAL A 57 -4.46 -9.27 -18.16
N GLU A 58 -5.28 -10.07 -17.50
CA GLU A 58 -6.38 -10.82 -18.12
C GLU A 58 -7.69 -10.04 -17.91
N VAL A 59 -7.87 -8.94 -18.64
CA VAL A 59 -8.96 -7.98 -18.43
C VAL A 59 -10.33 -8.65 -18.56
N GLU A 60 -10.46 -9.62 -19.45
CA GLU A 60 -11.70 -10.36 -19.70
C GLU A 60 -12.06 -11.31 -18.55
N ALA A 61 -11.08 -11.66 -17.70
CA ALA A 61 -11.29 -12.49 -16.51
C ALA A 61 -11.68 -11.67 -15.27
N ILE A 62 -11.61 -10.33 -15.34
CA ILE A 62 -11.92 -9.46 -14.22
C ILE A 62 -13.44 -9.39 -14.01
N PRO A 63 -13.95 -9.84 -12.85
CA PRO A 63 -15.36 -9.65 -12.52
C PRO A 63 -15.65 -8.15 -12.37
N PRO A 64 -16.79 -7.63 -12.84
CA PRO A 64 -17.15 -6.24 -12.61
C PRO A 64 -17.50 -5.99 -11.13
N HIS A 65 -17.57 -4.72 -10.73
CA HIS A 65 -18.28 -4.34 -9.50
C HIS A 65 -19.74 -4.79 -9.58
N GLY A 66 -20.35 -5.12 -8.44
CA GLY A 66 -21.75 -5.55 -8.36
C GLY A 66 -22.42 -5.09 -7.06
N GLU A 67 -23.73 -5.34 -6.95
CA GLU A 67 -24.42 -5.15 -5.67
C GLU A 67 -23.79 -6.05 -4.61
N GLY A 68 -23.40 -5.47 -3.47
CA GLY A 68 -22.69 -6.21 -2.44
C GLY A 68 -21.25 -6.63 -2.79
N THR A 69 -20.73 -6.31 -3.99
CA THR A 69 -19.45 -6.88 -4.46
C THR A 69 -18.46 -5.80 -4.90
N PHE A 70 -17.32 -5.73 -4.21
CA PHE A 70 -16.18 -4.94 -4.63
C PHE A 70 -15.24 -5.79 -5.51
N SER A 71 -14.94 -5.35 -6.72
CA SER A 71 -13.97 -6.02 -7.58
C SER A 71 -12.60 -5.36 -7.48
N PHE A 72 -11.64 -6.07 -6.88
CA PHE A 72 -10.24 -5.64 -6.79
C PHE A 72 -9.61 -5.39 -8.17
N GLY A 73 -9.87 -6.30 -9.13
CA GLY A 73 -9.35 -6.18 -10.49
C GLY A 73 -9.96 -5.00 -11.24
N ALA A 74 -11.28 -4.81 -11.15
CA ALA A 74 -11.96 -3.71 -11.83
C ALA A 74 -11.52 -2.36 -11.26
N PHE A 75 -11.41 -2.25 -9.93
CA PHE A 75 -10.91 -1.04 -9.29
C PHE A 75 -9.52 -0.64 -9.79
N ASN A 76 -8.58 -1.57 -9.82
CA ASN A 76 -7.21 -1.28 -10.28
C ASN A 76 -7.13 -1.01 -11.78
N ARG A 77 -7.98 -1.64 -12.60
CA ARG A 77 -8.12 -1.32 -14.04
C ARG A 77 -8.59 0.12 -14.22
N ASP A 78 -9.63 0.52 -13.50
CA ASP A 78 -10.27 1.82 -13.63
C ASP A 78 -9.35 2.92 -13.07
N PHE A 79 -8.68 2.68 -11.94
CA PHE A 79 -7.61 3.55 -11.42
C PHE A 79 -6.51 3.77 -12.47
N LEU A 80 -6.02 2.71 -13.10
CA LEU A 80 -4.94 2.83 -14.10
C LEU A 80 -5.37 3.60 -15.37
N ALA A 81 -6.67 3.56 -15.70
CA ALA A 81 -7.25 4.29 -16.81
C ALA A 81 -7.47 5.78 -16.50
N GLU A 82 -7.95 6.09 -15.30
CA GLU A 82 -8.34 7.46 -14.90
C GLU A 82 -7.19 8.27 -14.30
N VAL A 83 -6.31 7.62 -13.54
CA VAL A 83 -5.20 8.24 -12.79
C VAL A 83 -3.86 7.92 -13.44
N GLY A 84 -3.66 6.65 -13.80
CA GLY A 84 -2.37 6.13 -14.23
C GLY A 84 -1.73 5.21 -13.17
N GLN A 85 -0.40 5.06 -13.24
CA GLN A 85 0.32 4.21 -12.29
C GLN A 85 0.41 4.90 -10.93
N GLY A 86 0.48 4.14 -9.85
CA GLY A 86 0.70 4.68 -8.50
C GLY A 86 0.11 3.81 -7.39
N LEU A 87 0.12 4.37 -6.18
CA LEU A 87 -0.42 3.69 -5.00
C LEU A 87 -1.95 3.76 -5.04
N SER A 88 -2.60 2.62 -5.28
CA SER A 88 -4.04 2.54 -5.52
C SER A 88 -4.85 2.12 -4.30
N MET A 89 -4.27 1.31 -3.39
CA MET A 89 -5.00 0.80 -2.24
C MET A 89 -4.14 0.77 -0.96
N LEU A 90 -4.77 1.10 0.16
CA LEU A 90 -4.23 0.97 1.51
C LEU A 90 -4.88 -0.23 2.21
N VAL A 91 -4.06 -1.09 2.80
CA VAL A 91 -4.53 -2.33 3.42
C VAL A 91 -4.05 -2.42 4.86
N LEU A 92 -4.98 -2.76 5.75
CA LEU A 92 -4.71 -2.96 7.17
C LEU A 92 -4.88 -4.43 7.56
N GLU A 93 -4.22 -4.83 8.64
CA GLU A 93 -4.43 -6.13 9.26
C GLU A 93 -5.88 -6.25 9.72
N GLY A 94 -6.56 -7.31 9.29
CA GLY A 94 -7.93 -7.61 9.72
C GLY A 94 -7.97 -8.34 11.05
N HIS A 95 -9.17 -8.40 11.64
CA HIS A 95 -9.39 -9.23 12.82
C HIS A 95 -9.27 -10.72 12.50
N ASP A 96 -9.07 -11.53 13.55
CA ASP A 96 -9.10 -13.00 13.46
C ASP A 96 -10.45 -13.52 12.91
N ASP A 97 -11.52 -12.76 13.10
CA ASP A 97 -12.81 -12.93 12.43
C ASP A 97 -13.11 -11.72 11.51
N PRO A 98 -12.97 -11.89 10.18
CA PRO A 98 -13.24 -10.83 9.20
C PRO A 98 -14.70 -10.32 9.22
N ALA A 99 -15.63 -11.07 9.79
CA ALA A 99 -17.02 -10.63 9.93
C ALA A 99 -17.14 -9.42 10.88
N ILE A 100 -16.20 -9.25 11.82
CA ILE A 100 -16.12 -8.09 12.70
C ILE A 100 -15.84 -6.83 11.87
N ASP A 101 -14.79 -6.85 11.05
CA ASP A 101 -14.43 -5.73 10.18
C ASP A 101 -15.59 -5.35 9.25
N LYS A 102 -16.18 -6.35 8.59
CA LYS A 102 -17.35 -6.14 7.73
C LYS A 102 -18.51 -5.48 8.49
N ALA A 103 -18.87 -6.00 9.66
CA ALA A 103 -19.98 -5.47 10.44
C ALA A 103 -19.73 -4.03 10.91
N GLU A 104 -18.50 -3.70 11.28
CA GLU A 104 -18.11 -2.32 11.65
C GLU A 104 -18.20 -1.37 10.47
N PHE A 105 -17.71 -1.76 9.29
CA PHE A 105 -17.81 -0.95 8.08
C PHE A 105 -19.27 -0.78 7.64
N ASP A 106 -20.08 -1.84 7.69
CA ASP A 106 -21.51 -1.80 7.38
C ASP A 106 -22.26 -0.85 8.33
N ALA A 107 -22.00 -0.96 9.64
CA ALA A 107 -22.65 -0.12 10.66
C ALA A 107 -22.29 1.37 10.53
N ALA A 108 -21.07 1.68 10.10
CA ALA A 108 -20.60 3.04 9.85
C ALA A 108 -20.99 3.59 8.47
N GLY A 109 -21.64 2.79 7.61
CA GLY A 109 -22.02 3.22 6.26
C GLY A 109 -20.88 3.28 5.24
N PHE A 110 -19.72 2.71 5.57
CA PHE A 110 -18.54 2.62 4.70
C PHE A 110 -18.36 1.22 4.08
N GLY A 111 -19.18 0.25 4.49
CA GLY A 111 -19.20 -1.11 3.97
C GLY A 111 -20.25 -1.30 2.88
N GLY A 112 -21.03 -2.37 3.01
CA GLY A 112 -21.99 -2.85 2.02
C GLY A 112 -21.39 -3.84 1.03
N PHE A 113 -20.26 -4.47 1.39
CA PHE A 113 -19.57 -5.45 0.56
C PHE A 113 -19.51 -6.81 1.26
N GLU A 114 -19.66 -7.88 0.50
CA GLU A 114 -19.40 -9.25 0.94
C GLU A 114 -17.92 -9.46 1.22
N LEU A 115 -17.62 -10.40 2.13
CA LEU A 115 -16.25 -10.84 2.35
C LEU A 115 -15.71 -11.49 1.08
N PHE A 116 -14.43 -11.27 0.81
CA PHE A 116 -13.76 -11.81 -0.36
C PHE A 116 -12.68 -12.80 0.05
N ASP A 117 -12.94 -14.09 -0.17
CA ASP A 117 -12.00 -15.18 0.08
C ASP A 117 -11.25 -15.56 -1.19
N PHE A 118 -9.94 -15.74 -1.07
CA PHE A 118 -9.16 -16.34 -2.16
C PHE A 118 -7.94 -17.09 -1.64
N SER A 119 -7.51 -18.09 -2.41
CA SER A 119 -6.25 -18.79 -2.19
C SER A 119 -5.51 -19.04 -3.50
N ARG A 120 -4.21 -19.28 -3.38
CA ARG A 120 -3.35 -19.70 -4.47
C ARG A 120 -2.27 -20.65 -3.96
N HIS A 121 -1.80 -21.51 -4.84
CA HIS A 121 -0.63 -22.34 -4.57
C HIS A 121 0.64 -21.49 -4.78
N GLY A 122 1.51 -21.49 -3.78
CA GLY A 122 2.89 -21.01 -3.83
C GLY A 122 3.87 -22.17 -3.79
N LYS A 123 5.17 -21.86 -3.91
CA LYS A 123 6.25 -22.84 -3.73
C LYS A 123 7.24 -22.35 -2.69
N ARG A 124 7.58 -23.20 -1.74
CA ARG A 124 8.71 -22.96 -0.82
C ARG A 124 10.04 -23.02 -1.58
N PRO A 125 11.13 -22.49 -1.01
CA PRO A 125 12.48 -22.69 -1.56
C PRO A 125 12.85 -24.17 -1.71
N SER A 126 12.28 -25.06 -0.90
CA SER A 126 12.42 -26.52 -1.01
C SER A 126 11.73 -27.13 -2.24
N GLY A 127 10.90 -26.37 -2.95
CA GLY A 127 10.07 -26.82 -4.06
C GLY A 127 8.70 -27.36 -3.65
N GLU A 128 8.43 -27.49 -2.35
CA GLU A 128 7.14 -27.92 -1.80
C GLU A 128 6.04 -26.92 -2.16
N GLU A 129 4.89 -27.44 -2.62
CA GLU A 129 3.70 -26.64 -2.85
C GLU A 129 3.01 -26.33 -1.53
N VAL A 130 2.70 -25.05 -1.34
CA VAL A 130 1.99 -24.56 -0.15
C VAL A 130 0.81 -23.72 -0.57
N GLU A 131 -0.24 -23.72 0.24
CA GLU A 131 -1.37 -22.82 0.04
C GLU A 131 -1.14 -21.50 0.76
N VAL A 132 -1.38 -20.40 0.06
CA VAL A 132 -1.52 -19.07 0.65
C VAL A 132 -2.98 -18.65 0.47
N ALA A 133 -3.63 -18.23 1.55
CA ALA A 133 -5.05 -17.89 1.56
C ALA A 133 -5.33 -16.63 2.38
N PHE A 134 -6.32 -15.86 1.95
CA PHE A 134 -6.70 -14.57 2.52
C PHE A 134 -8.21 -14.40 2.55
N THR A 135 -8.70 -13.63 3.53
CA THR A 135 -10.07 -13.10 3.54
C THR A 135 -9.98 -11.58 3.64
N LEU A 136 -10.68 -10.87 2.74
CA LEU A 136 -10.70 -9.41 2.71
C LEU A 136 -12.08 -8.86 3.14
N ALA A 137 -12.08 -7.77 3.91
CA ALA A 137 -13.26 -6.96 4.15
C ALA A 137 -13.04 -5.55 3.57
N PHE A 138 -13.80 -5.20 2.53
CA PHE A 138 -13.67 -3.91 1.86
C PHE A 138 -14.41 -2.79 2.60
N ALA A 139 -13.81 -1.61 2.59
CA ALA A 139 -14.43 -0.36 3.01
C ALA A 139 -14.27 0.68 1.90
N ARG A 140 -15.16 1.66 1.85
CA ARG A 140 -15.11 2.75 0.90
C ARG A 140 -15.48 4.06 1.58
N ASP A 141 -14.62 5.04 1.43
CA ASP A 141 -15.01 6.43 1.56
C ASP A 141 -15.67 6.90 0.26
N PRO A 142 -16.96 7.29 0.26
CA PRO A 142 -17.67 7.74 -0.95
C PRO A 142 -17.02 8.95 -1.64
N ALA A 143 -16.26 9.76 -0.90
CA ALA A 143 -15.57 10.93 -1.45
C ALA A 143 -14.22 10.60 -2.11
N SER A 144 -13.74 9.35 -1.99
CA SER A 144 -12.39 8.93 -2.41
C SER A 144 -12.44 7.85 -3.50
N PRO A 145 -12.89 8.18 -4.72
CA PRO A 145 -13.08 7.19 -5.80
C PRO A 145 -11.77 6.53 -6.26
N HIS A 146 -10.62 7.17 -6.01
CA HIS A 146 -9.31 6.72 -6.47
C HIS A 146 -8.41 6.19 -5.35
N THR A 147 -8.97 5.75 -4.22
CA THR A 147 -8.22 4.98 -3.23
C THR A 147 -9.07 3.83 -2.70
N GLY A 148 -8.57 2.61 -2.86
CA GLY A 148 -9.21 1.41 -2.33
C GLY A 148 -8.77 1.14 -0.89
N PHE A 149 -9.69 0.64 -0.07
CA PHE A 149 -9.43 0.33 1.33
C PHE A 149 -10.01 -1.04 1.67
N PHE A 150 -9.21 -1.88 2.32
CA PHE A 150 -9.70 -3.13 2.87
C PHE A 150 -8.84 -3.59 4.05
N THR A 151 -9.41 -4.43 4.89
CA THR A 151 -8.65 -5.22 5.86
C THR A 151 -8.37 -6.60 5.29
N CYS A 152 -7.25 -7.18 5.68
CA CYS A 152 -6.78 -8.47 5.20
C CYS A 152 -6.48 -9.39 6.37
N LEU A 153 -7.16 -10.53 6.43
CA LEU A 153 -6.77 -11.65 7.28
C LEU A 153 -5.98 -12.67 6.45
N GLN A 154 -4.71 -12.84 6.76
CA GLN A 154 -3.88 -13.91 6.20
C GLN A 154 -4.20 -15.22 6.94
N ARG A 155 -4.74 -16.23 6.23
CA ARG A 155 -5.17 -17.51 6.84
C ARG A 155 -4.02 -18.49 7.05
N ARG A 156 -2.90 -18.31 6.33
CA ARG A 156 -1.68 -19.16 6.37
C ARG A 156 -0.41 -18.29 6.29
N PRO A 157 -0.21 -17.36 7.24
CA PRO A 157 0.92 -16.42 7.19
C PRO A 157 2.29 -17.13 7.15
N GLU A 158 2.41 -18.33 7.72
CA GLU A 158 3.60 -19.19 7.71
C GLU A 158 4.02 -19.68 6.30
N ASN A 159 3.13 -19.54 5.32
CA ASN A 159 3.37 -19.88 3.91
C ASN A 159 3.64 -18.62 3.06
N PHE A 160 3.34 -17.43 3.55
CA PHE A 160 3.44 -16.18 2.80
C PHE A 160 4.77 -15.44 3.02
N TRP A 161 5.18 -15.30 4.28
CA TRP A 161 6.35 -14.51 4.64
C TRP A 161 7.65 -15.29 4.45
N ALA A 162 8.61 -14.68 3.74
CA ALA A 162 9.91 -15.26 3.46
C ALA A 162 11.04 -14.34 3.97
N PRO A 163 11.76 -14.70 5.04
CA PRO A 163 12.83 -13.87 5.61
C PRO A 163 13.91 -13.45 4.60
N ASP A 164 14.21 -14.31 3.62
CA ASP A 164 15.18 -14.00 2.56
C ASP A 164 14.72 -12.86 1.64
N LEU A 165 13.39 -12.69 1.46
CA LEU A 165 12.80 -11.60 0.69
C LEU A 165 12.71 -10.28 1.47
N GLN A 166 12.99 -10.30 2.78
CA GLN A 166 12.91 -9.13 3.67
C GLN A 166 14.25 -8.42 3.88
N ARG A 167 15.33 -8.92 3.25
CA ARG A 167 16.65 -8.29 3.31
C ARG A 167 16.86 -7.44 2.08
N HIS A 168 17.13 -6.15 2.26
CA HIS A 168 17.26 -5.21 1.15
C HIS A 168 18.65 -4.58 1.08
N MET A 169 19.15 -4.40 -0.14
CA MET A 169 20.46 -3.79 -0.40
C MET A 169 20.50 -2.30 -0.07
N ASN A 170 19.34 -1.62 -0.15
CA ASN A 170 19.20 -0.24 0.29
C ASN A 170 19.21 -0.06 1.82
N GLY A 171 19.09 -1.14 2.61
CA GLY A 171 19.08 -1.05 4.06
C GLY A 171 17.72 -0.76 4.68
N THR A 172 16.62 -0.89 3.91
CA THR A 172 15.27 -0.89 4.47
C THR A 172 15.10 -2.09 5.39
N GLU A 173 14.63 -1.84 6.62
CA GLU A 173 14.39 -2.87 7.65
C GLU A 173 12.92 -2.96 8.04
N GLY A 174 12.11 -1.98 7.63
CA GLY A 174 10.69 -1.96 7.95
C GLY A 174 9.97 -0.76 7.35
N ILE A 175 8.72 -0.61 7.75
CA ILE A 175 7.87 0.48 7.35
C ILE A 175 7.80 1.54 8.45
N ALA A 176 8.02 2.80 8.09
CA ALA A 176 7.82 3.92 8.99
C ALA A 176 6.35 4.38 8.99
N GLY A 177 5.66 4.23 7.85
CA GLY A 177 4.26 4.59 7.71
C GLY A 177 3.86 4.92 6.29
N VAL A 178 2.63 5.38 6.11
CA VAL A 178 2.09 5.87 4.83
C VAL A 178 1.57 7.29 5.00
N VAL A 179 1.41 7.98 3.87
CA VAL A 179 0.80 9.31 3.85
C VAL A 179 -0.42 9.28 2.95
N LEU A 180 -1.58 9.59 3.53
CA LEU A 180 -2.79 9.96 2.82
C LEU A 180 -2.79 11.48 2.62
N SER A 181 -3.18 11.95 1.44
CA SER A 181 -3.38 13.37 1.16
C SER A 181 -4.80 13.64 0.70
N ALA A 182 -5.38 14.75 1.13
CA ALA A 182 -6.65 15.27 0.63
C ALA A 182 -6.61 16.81 0.56
N GLU A 183 -7.58 17.40 -0.15
CA GLU A 183 -7.78 18.85 -0.12
C GLU A 183 -8.29 19.32 1.25
N GLU A 184 -9.26 18.60 1.80
CA GLU A 184 -9.85 18.83 3.12
C GLU A 184 -9.69 17.56 3.98
N PRO A 185 -8.52 17.32 4.61
CA PRO A 185 -8.27 16.16 5.46
C PRO A 185 -9.39 15.80 6.44
N GLU A 186 -9.94 16.81 7.09
CA GLU A 186 -10.93 16.69 8.16
C GLU A 186 -12.25 16.07 7.66
N ALA A 187 -12.58 16.23 6.38
CA ALA A 187 -13.78 15.67 5.76
C ALA A 187 -13.80 14.13 5.77
N HIS A 188 -12.63 13.50 5.92
CA HIS A 188 -12.46 12.05 5.83
C HIS A 188 -12.23 11.38 7.20
N MET A 189 -12.27 12.14 8.29
CA MET A 189 -11.91 11.66 9.63
C MET A 189 -12.81 10.55 10.15
N GLU A 190 -14.11 10.60 9.86
CA GLU A 190 -15.06 9.57 10.27
C GLU A 190 -14.70 8.22 9.63
N PHE A 191 -14.50 8.22 8.32
CA PHE A 191 -14.05 7.05 7.57
C PHE A 191 -12.73 6.50 8.13
N LEU A 192 -11.71 7.35 8.29
CA LEU A 192 -10.38 6.91 8.70
C LEU A 192 -10.36 6.39 10.15
N ARG A 193 -11.12 6.98 11.06
CA ARG A 193 -11.24 6.46 12.43
C ARG A 193 -11.87 5.08 12.46
N THR A 194 -12.91 4.85 11.66
CA THR A 194 -13.54 3.53 11.53
C THR A 194 -12.58 2.53 10.90
N PHE A 195 -11.96 2.88 9.77
CA PHE A 195 -11.08 1.98 9.03
C PHE A 195 -9.83 1.60 9.83
N VAL A 196 -9.16 2.58 10.45
CA VAL A 196 -7.90 2.37 11.18
C VAL A 196 -8.13 1.90 12.62
N GLU A 197 -9.32 2.13 13.18
CA GLU A 197 -9.62 1.88 14.59
C GLU A 197 -8.75 2.72 15.55
N ALA A 198 -8.41 3.93 15.12
CA ALA A 198 -7.53 4.83 15.85
C ALA A 198 -7.95 6.29 15.70
N ASP A 199 -7.64 7.08 16.73
CA ASP A 199 -7.74 8.53 16.64
C ASP A 199 -6.56 9.13 15.89
N PHE A 200 -6.89 10.07 15.00
CA PHE A 200 -5.93 10.93 14.33
C PHE A 200 -5.67 12.18 15.18
N ARG A 201 -4.45 12.31 15.70
CA ARG A 201 -4.01 13.47 16.49
C ARG A 201 -3.47 14.54 15.56
N ARG A 202 -3.94 15.78 15.75
CA ARG A 202 -3.43 16.93 14.98
C ARG A 202 -1.98 17.24 15.39
N ALA A 203 -1.05 17.13 14.45
CA ALA A 203 0.32 17.58 14.62
C ALA A 203 0.40 19.11 14.41
N VAL A 204 -0.16 19.58 13.29
CA VAL A 204 -0.38 20.99 12.95
C VAL A 204 -1.67 21.10 12.12
N GLU A 205 -2.15 22.31 11.86
CA GLU A 205 -3.29 22.52 10.97
C GLU A 205 -3.04 21.87 9.60
N GLY A 206 -3.96 21.02 9.14
CA GLY A 206 -3.81 20.26 7.89
C GLY A 206 -2.90 19.02 7.97
N TRP A 207 -2.35 18.66 9.13
CA TRP A 207 -1.59 17.41 9.31
C TRP A 207 -1.99 16.67 10.59
N TYR A 208 -2.45 15.44 10.40
CA TYR A 208 -2.91 14.54 11.44
C TYR A 208 -2.19 13.21 11.38
N ILE A 209 -1.99 12.57 12.53
CA ILE A 209 -1.24 11.31 12.64
C ILE A 209 -2.03 10.31 13.47
N ALA A 210 -2.24 9.12 12.92
CA ALA A 210 -2.67 7.93 13.67
C ALA A 210 -1.49 7.00 13.89
N LYS A 211 -1.29 6.58 15.15
CA LYS A 211 -0.33 5.54 15.52
C LYS A 211 -0.99 4.18 15.32
N THR A 212 -0.34 3.28 14.60
CA THR A 212 -0.79 1.88 14.43
C THR A 212 0.23 0.91 15.02
N PRO A 213 -0.10 -0.38 15.20
CA PRO A 213 0.88 -1.40 15.60
C PRO A 213 2.05 -1.54 14.62
N ARG A 214 1.89 -1.11 13.36
CA ARG A 214 2.92 -1.20 12.33
C ARG A 214 2.93 0.05 11.45
N GLY A 215 3.83 0.99 11.76
CA GLY A 215 3.97 2.25 11.04
C GLY A 215 2.83 3.23 11.30
N ASP A 216 3.08 4.52 11.04
CA ASP A 216 2.07 5.55 11.23
C ASP A 216 1.25 5.79 9.95
N ILE A 217 0.05 6.34 10.11
CA ILE A 217 -0.72 6.91 9.00
C ILE A 217 -0.75 8.42 9.20
N ASP A 218 -0.06 9.13 8.32
CA ASP A 218 -0.20 10.58 8.20
C ASP A 218 -1.37 10.90 7.28
N LEU A 219 -2.17 11.87 7.67
CA LEU A 219 -3.17 12.50 6.84
C LEU A 219 -2.79 13.97 6.68
N MET A 220 -2.46 14.38 5.46
CA MET A 220 -1.97 15.72 5.14
C MET A 220 -2.87 16.45 4.15
N SER A 221 -2.91 17.78 4.25
CA SER A 221 -3.37 18.62 3.14
C SER A 221 -2.39 18.48 1.96
N ARG A 222 -2.88 18.65 0.73
CA ARG A 222 -2.03 18.60 -0.48
C ARG A 222 -0.84 19.58 -0.41
N THR A 223 -1.07 20.76 0.18
CA THR A 223 -0.03 21.78 0.36
C THR A 223 1.08 21.28 1.28
N LEU A 224 0.72 20.78 2.47
CA LEU A 224 1.71 20.30 3.44
C LEU A 224 2.46 19.07 2.94
N PHE A 225 1.79 18.17 2.21
CA PHE A 225 2.46 17.06 1.55
C PHE A 225 3.56 17.57 0.60
N THR A 226 3.22 18.55 -0.25
CA THR A 226 4.14 19.08 -1.25
C THR A 226 5.31 19.80 -0.60
N GLU A 227 5.06 20.60 0.43
CA GLU A 227 6.11 21.26 1.22
C GLU A 227 7.03 20.25 1.92
N ARG A 228 6.46 19.17 2.47
CA ARG A 228 7.20 18.17 3.23
C ARG A 228 8.11 17.30 2.35
N PHE A 229 7.62 16.89 1.17
CA PHE A 229 8.28 15.89 0.34
C PHE A 229 8.88 16.44 -0.96
N GLY A 230 8.73 17.74 -1.25
CA GLY A 230 9.31 18.38 -2.45
C GLY A 230 8.69 17.92 -3.78
N VAL A 231 7.67 17.07 -3.73
CA VAL A 231 6.97 16.51 -4.89
C VAL A 231 5.48 16.84 -4.80
N PRO A 232 4.79 17.04 -5.94
CA PRO A 232 3.37 17.38 -5.92
C PRO A 232 2.54 16.24 -5.30
N ALA A 233 1.60 16.60 -4.43
CA ALA A 233 0.57 15.67 -3.97
C ALA A 233 -0.30 15.18 -5.15
N PRO A 234 -0.88 13.97 -5.06
CA PRO A 234 -1.93 13.53 -5.98
C PRO A 234 -3.09 14.54 -6.01
N ALA A 235 -3.56 14.87 -7.21
CA ALA A 235 -4.51 15.96 -7.43
C ALA A 235 -5.97 15.50 -7.55
N GLU A 236 -6.20 14.20 -7.69
CA GLU A 236 -7.55 13.65 -7.87
C GLU A 236 -8.40 13.79 -6.59
N PRO A 237 -9.73 13.75 -6.70
CA PRO A 237 -10.64 13.99 -5.58
C PRO A 237 -10.48 13.01 -4.41
N GLY A 238 -10.80 13.50 -3.21
CA GLY A 238 -10.82 12.73 -1.97
C GLY A 238 -9.45 12.39 -1.40
N LEU A 239 -9.41 11.35 -0.57
CA LEU A 239 -8.18 10.74 -0.06
C LEU A 239 -7.42 10.08 -1.19
N ARG A 240 -6.12 10.36 -1.24
CA ARG A 240 -5.15 9.68 -2.08
C ARG A 240 -4.01 9.11 -1.24
N LEU A 241 -3.67 7.85 -1.46
CA LEU A 241 -2.44 7.26 -0.92
C LEU A 241 -1.24 7.87 -1.65
N ALA A 242 -0.58 8.82 -1.00
CA ALA A 242 0.34 9.77 -1.63
C ALA A 242 1.81 9.37 -1.48
N ALA A 243 2.18 8.72 -0.36
CA ALA A 243 3.54 8.24 -0.15
C ALA A 243 3.61 6.98 0.72
N GLN A 244 4.64 6.18 0.44
CA GLN A 244 5.11 5.10 1.31
C GLN A 244 6.41 5.52 1.99
N ARG A 245 6.48 5.43 3.31
CA ARG A 245 7.67 5.76 4.12
C ARG A 245 8.32 4.52 4.69
N PHE A 246 9.61 4.32 4.42
CA PHE A 246 10.42 3.21 4.87
C PHE A 246 11.39 3.63 5.97
N ALA A 247 11.57 2.76 6.95
CA ALA A 247 12.65 2.87 7.93
C ALA A 247 13.90 2.18 7.40
N VAL A 248 15.03 2.89 7.38
CA VAL A 248 16.34 2.37 6.98
C VAL A 248 17.33 2.45 8.14
N SER A 249 18.16 1.42 8.31
CA SER A 249 19.19 1.43 9.37
C SER A 249 20.38 2.34 9.07
N ASP A 250 20.64 2.62 7.79
CA ASP A 250 21.71 3.48 7.34
C ASP A 250 21.24 4.30 6.12
N ILE A 251 20.93 5.57 6.37
CA ILE A 251 20.49 6.50 5.32
C ILE A 251 21.63 6.80 4.32
N ASP A 252 22.90 6.73 4.73
CA ASP A 252 24.04 6.92 3.84
C ASP A 252 24.22 5.74 2.89
N ARG A 253 23.96 4.52 3.37
CA ARG A 253 23.89 3.32 2.53
C ARG A 253 22.76 3.44 1.50
N THR A 254 21.58 3.89 1.93
CA THR A 254 20.44 4.15 1.03
C THR A 254 20.83 5.15 -0.05
N ARG A 255 21.40 6.29 0.34
CA ARG A 255 21.89 7.33 -0.57
C ARG A 255 22.87 6.79 -1.61
N LYS A 256 23.89 6.03 -1.16
CA LYS A 256 24.89 5.42 -2.05
C LYS A 256 24.25 4.46 -3.05
N ARG A 257 23.28 3.64 -2.61
CA ARG A 257 22.56 2.72 -3.49
C ARG A 257 21.82 3.48 -4.58
N LEU A 258 21.01 4.46 -4.20
CA LEU A 258 20.20 5.26 -5.14
C LEU A 258 21.08 6.06 -6.12
N SER A 259 22.19 6.63 -5.64
CA SER A 259 23.18 7.31 -6.50
C SER A 259 23.82 6.34 -7.50
N SER A 260 24.21 5.13 -7.06
CA SER A 260 24.86 4.14 -7.94
C SER A 260 23.93 3.64 -9.05
N SER A 261 22.62 3.57 -8.80
CA SER A 261 21.60 3.23 -9.80
C SER A 261 21.10 4.43 -10.60
N ARG A 262 21.69 5.62 -10.39
CA ARG A 262 21.29 6.89 -11.03
C ARG A 262 19.82 7.22 -10.82
N MET A 263 19.27 6.80 -9.67
CA MET A 263 17.89 7.11 -9.32
C MET A 263 17.74 8.60 -9.08
N ALA A 264 16.68 9.20 -9.65
CA ALA A 264 16.33 10.57 -9.35
C ALA A 264 15.68 10.61 -7.96
N ALA A 265 16.40 11.16 -6.99
CA ALA A 265 15.96 11.30 -5.62
C ALA A 265 16.37 12.67 -5.05
N GLU A 266 15.56 13.20 -4.15
CA GLU A 266 15.80 14.46 -3.46
C GLU A 266 16.08 14.21 -1.98
N GLU A 267 16.99 15.01 -1.41
CA GLU A 267 17.29 14.99 0.02
C GLU A 267 16.65 16.21 0.69
N ILE A 268 15.77 15.94 1.65
CA ILE A 268 14.97 16.98 2.31
C ILE A 268 15.05 16.70 3.80
N GLU A 269 15.65 17.59 4.59
CA GLU A 269 15.65 17.50 6.06
C GLU A 269 16.00 16.10 6.64
N GLY A 270 16.95 15.40 6.03
CA GLY A 270 17.40 14.07 6.49
C GLY A 270 16.59 12.87 5.98
N ILE A 271 15.56 13.09 5.15
CA ILE A 271 14.89 12.03 4.39
C ILE A 271 15.36 12.04 2.92
N ILE A 272 15.20 10.89 2.25
CA ILE A 272 15.41 10.76 0.80
C ILE A 272 14.07 10.46 0.14
N VAL A 273 13.69 11.24 -0.87
CA VAL A 273 12.43 11.12 -1.60
C VAL A 273 12.69 10.70 -3.05
N VAL A 274 12.15 9.56 -3.47
CA VAL A 274 12.03 9.18 -4.88
C VAL A 274 10.62 9.55 -5.34
N GLY A 275 10.53 10.57 -6.19
CA GLY A 275 9.25 11.13 -6.62
C GLY A 275 8.50 10.30 -7.67
N PRO A 276 7.23 10.63 -7.93
CA PRO A 276 6.33 9.85 -8.79
C PRO A 276 6.82 9.68 -10.23
N LYS A 277 7.60 10.62 -10.76
CA LYS A 277 8.19 10.46 -12.10
C LYS A 277 9.21 9.33 -12.18
N ALA A 278 9.94 9.07 -11.10
CA ALA A 278 10.97 8.04 -11.02
C ALA A 278 10.43 6.73 -10.44
N ALA A 279 9.35 6.79 -9.65
CA ALA A 279 8.75 5.65 -8.96
C ALA A 279 7.35 5.27 -9.48
N LEU A 280 7.13 5.36 -10.80
CA LEU A 280 5.91 4.86 -11.47
C LEU A 280 4.61 5.41 -10.84
N GLY A 281 4.61 6.69 -10.48
CA GLY A 281 3.46 7.36 -9.87
C GLY A 281 3.36 7.25 -8.34
N ALA A 282 4.22 6.46 -7.69
CA ALA A 282 4.36 6.45 -6.24
C ALA A 282 5.39 7.46 -5.74
N THR A 283 5.18 8.01 -4.54
CA THR A 283 6.25 8.69 -3.79
C THR A 283 6.82 7.71 -2.78
N LEU A 284 8.12 7.42 -2.87
CA LEU A 284 8.82 6.53 -1.96
C LEU A 284 9.78 7.34 -1.09
N VAL A 285 9.62 7.25 0.22
CA VAL A 285 10.38 8.05 1.19
C VAL A 285 11.21 7.12 2.07
N PHE A 286 12.50 7.39 2.18
CA PHE A 286 13.41 6.68 3.07
C PHE A 286 13.82 7.60 4.21
N GLN A 287 13.68 7.13 5.45
CA GLN A 287 14.04 7.86 6.65
C GLN A 287 14.79 6.95 7.63
N PRO A 288 15.69 7.49 8.48
CA PRO A 288 16.32 6.72 9.54
C PRO A 288 15.28 5.99 10.40
N ALA A 289 15.59 4.76 10.80
CA ALA A 289 14.81 4.07 11.83
C ALA A 289 14.89 4.85 13.15
N GLU A 290 13.76 4.90 13.89
CA GLU A 290 13.68 5.49 15.24
C GLU A 290 14.27 4.56 16.31
#